data_AF-A0A7Y4RUW8-F1
#
_entry.id   AF-A0A7Y4RUW8-F1
#
_cell.length_a   1.000
_cell.length_b   1.000
_cell.length_c   1.000
_cell.angle_alpha   90.00
_cell.angle_beta   90.00
_cell.angle_gamma   90.00
#
_symmetry.space_group_name_H-M   'P 1'
#
loop_
_entity.id
_entity.type
_entity.pdbx_description
1 polymer ?
#
loop_
_entity_poly.entity_id
_entity_poly.type
_entity_poly.pdbx_seq_one_letter_code
_entity_poly.pdbx_strand_id
1 'polypeptide(L)' 'MNDDEIRAKGLQILTQYLGDIKMERFIALIQREPFDYTQWRQAIDGDDSIEEISKKAMALRDNQNKTTD' A
#
# COMPACT_ATOMS: atom_id res chain seq x y z
N MET A 1 -0.84 10.44 13.89
CA MET A 1 -1.89 9.42 14.12
C MET A 1 -1.23 8.27 14.83
N ASN A 2 -1.74 7.85 15.99
CA ASN A 2 -1.21 6.68 16.70
C ASN A 2 -1.80 5.38 16.13
N ASP A 3 -1.26 4.24 16.53
CA ASP A 3 -1.68 2.94 16.01
C ASP A 3 -3.16 2.64 16.29
N ASP A 4 -3.69 3.09 17.43
CA ASP A 4 -5.09 2.92 17.79
C ASP A 4 -6.02 3.72 16.86
N GLU A 5 -5.67 4.96 16.55
CA GLU A 5 -6.40 5.81 15.63
C GLU A 5 -6.36 5.22 14.21
N ILE A 6 -5.24 4.65 13.78
CA ILE A 6 -5.11 3.99 12.47
C ILE A 6 -6.05 2.79 12.39
N ARG A 7 -6.06 1.94 13.42
CA ARG A 7 -6.96 0.78 13.47
C ARG A 7 -8.43 1.19 13.49
N ALA A 8 -8.79 2.17 14.32
CA ALA A 8 -10.17 2.63 14.45
C ALA A 8 -10.70 3.18 13.12
N LYS A 9 -9.93 4.04 12.43
CA LYS A 9 -10.33 4.57 11.12
C LYS A 9 -10.37 3.48 10.05
N GLY A 10 -9.42 2.55 10.05
CA GLY A 10 -9.40 1.41 9.12
C GLY A 10 -10.67 0.55 9.26
N LEU A 11 -11.07 0.24 10.49
CA LEU A 11 -12.29 -0.53 10.75
C LEU A 11 -13.56 0.21 10.28
N GLN A 12 -13.64 1.51 10.52
CA GLN A 12 -14.75 2.34 10.04
C GLN A 12 -14.86 2.30 8.52
N ILE A 13 -13.74 2.48 7.80
CA ILE A 13 -13.72 2.42 6.34
C ILE A 13 -14.15 1.04 5.85
N LEU A 14 -13.57 -0.04 6.39
CA LEU A 14 -13.95 -1.40 5.99
C LEU A 14 -15.45 -1.67 6.22
N THR A 15 -15.99 -1.24 7.35
CA THR A 15 -17.41 -1.39 7.69
C THR A 15 -18.29 -0.61 6.71
N GLN A 16 -17.91 0.63 6.37
CA GLN A 16 -18.65 1.46 5.42
C GLN A 16 -18.76 0.83 4.02
N TYR A 17 -17.69 0.18 3.54
CA TYR A 17 -17.64 -0.36 2.18
C TYR A 17 -18.09 -1.82 2.07
N LEU A 18 -17.87 -2.63 3.12
CA LEU A 18 -18.16 -4.06 3.10
C LEU A 18 -19.46 -4.41 3.86
N GLY A 19 -19.86 -3.59 4.83
CA GLY A 19 -20.87 -3.93 5.83
C GLY A 19 -20.32 -4.87 6.92
N ASP A 20 -21.01 -4.91 8.06
CA ASP A 20 -20.54 -5.56 9.30
C ASP A 20 -20.08 -7.01 9.09
N ILE A 21 -20.94 -7.84 8.49
CA ILE A 21 -20.69 -9.28 8.32
C ILE A 21 -19.47 -9.55 7.42
N LYS A 22 -19.33 -8.80 6.32
CA LYS A 22 -18.21 -9.00 5.38
C LYS A 22 -16.91 -8.43 5.93
N MET A 23 -16.99 -7.34 6.70
CA MET A 23 -15.85 -6.78 7.41
C MET A 23 -15.30 -7.78 8.43
N GLU A 24 -16.14 -8.39 9.26
CA GLU A 24 -15.70 -9.40 10.22
C GLU A 24 -15.04 -10.60 9.53
N ARG A 25 -15.64 -11.07 8.43
CA ARG A 25 -15.04 -12.14 7.62
C ARG A 25 -13.68 -11.75 7.05
N PHE A 26 -13.53 -10.51 6.56
CA PHE A 26 -12.25 -10.01 6.04
C PHE A 26 -11.16 -10.02 7.13
N ILE A 27 -11.46 -9.51 8.32
CA ILE A 27 -10.51 -9.52 9.45
C ILE A 27 -10.13 -10.96 9.83
N ALA A 28 -11.12 -11.86 9.89
CA ALA A 28 -10.86 -13.27 10.19
C ALA A 28 -9.97 -13.95 9.13
N LEU A 29 -10.09 -13.61 7.84
CA LEU A 29 -9.23 -14.13 6.78
C LEU A 29 -7.79 -13.63 6.92
N ILE A 30 -7.61 -12.32 7.12
CA ILE A 30 -6.29 -11.70 7.31
C ILE A 30 -5.57 -12.24 8.56
N GLN A 31 -6.30 -12.62 9.61
CA GLN A 31 -5.71 -13.21 10.81
C GLN A 31 -5.36 -14.70 10.65
N ARG A 32 -6.05 -15.43 9.77
CA ARG A 32 -5.86 -16.88 9.58
C ARG A 32 -4.75 -17.20 8.59
N GLU A 33 -4.55 -16.35 7.59
CA GLU A 33 -3.57 -16.56 6.53
C GLU A 33 -2.44 -15.55 6.66
N PRO A 34 -1.17 -15.95 6.50
CA PRO A 34 -0.06 -15.00 6.43
C PRO A 34 -0.29 -14.07 5.23
N PHE A 35 -0.46 -12.78 5.51
CA PHE A 35 -0.64 -11.77 4.47
C PHE A 35 0.67 -11.56 3.71
N ASP A 36 0.70 -11.92 2.43
CA ASP A 36 1.85 -11.66 1.56
C ASP A 36 1.87 -10.17 1.16
N TYR A 37 2.60 -9.38 1.94
CA TYR A 37 2.81 -7.97 1.69
C TYR A 37 3.46 -7.70 0.33
N THR A 38 4.36 -8.58 -0.14
CA THR A 38 5.04 -8.43 -1.43
C THR A 38 4.05 -8.60 -2.58
N GLN A 39 3.24 -9.65 -2.52
CA GLN A 39 2.21 -9.90 -3.53
C GLN A 39 1.17 -8.78 -3.57
N TRP A 40 0.70 -8.34 -2.39
CA TRP A 40 -0.25 -7.22 -2.30
C TRP A 40 0.33 -5.93 -2.88
N ARG A 41 1.61 -5.64 -2.60
CA ARG A 41 2.27 -4.43 -3.08
C ARG A 41 2.43 -4.44 -4.60
N GLN A 42 2.82 -5.58 -5.17
CA GLN A 42 2.92 -5.76 -6.63
C GLN A 42 1.59 -5.51 -7.34
N ALA A 43 0.47 -5.91 -6.75
CA ALA A 43 -0.85 -5.65 -7.32
C ALA A 43 -1.24 -4.16 -7.33
N ILE A 44 -0.61 -3.33 -6.48
CA ILE A 44 -0.90 -1.89 -6.35
C ILE A 44 0.02 -1.04 -7.24
N ASP A 45 1.32 -1.38 -7.32
CA ASP A 45 2.31 -0.54 -7.99
C ASP A 45 2.16 -0.54 -9.54
N GLY A 46 1.23 -1.30 -10.11
CA GLY A 46 1.04 -1.37 -11.56
C GLY A 46 2.28 -1.94 -12.27
N ASP A 47 2.24 -2.01 -13.60
CA ASP A 47 3.21 -2.72 -14.46
C ASP A 47 4.66 -2.16 -14.45
N ASP A 48 4.95 -1.16 -13.61
CA ASP A 48 6.30 -0.65 -13.47
C ASP A 48 7.13 -1.65 -12.66
N SER A 49 7.95 -2.42 -13.36
CA SER A 49 8.96 -3.26 -12.72
C SER A 49 9.86 -2.43 -11.78
N ILE A 50 10.47 -3.08 -10.78
CA ILE A 50 11.46 -2.46 -9.88
C ILE A 50 12.56 -1.74 -10.66
N GLU A 51 12.89 -2.24 -11.86
CA GLU A 51 13.84 -1.61 -12.77
C GLU A 51 13.35 -0.25 -13.30
N GLU A 52 12.06 -0.14 -13.65
CA GLU A 52 11.46 1.12 -14.11
C GLU A 52 11.34 2.15 -12.97
N ILE A 53 11.02 1.69 -11.75
CA ILE A 53 11.05 2.55 -10.55
C ILE A 53 12.47 3.07 -10.31
N SER A 54 13.48 2.20 -10.44
CA SER A 54 14.90 2.56 -10.30
C SER A 54 15.33 3.56 -11.38
N LYS A 55 14.95 3.34 -12.65
CA LYS A 55 15.22 4.28 -13.75
C LYS A 55 14.58 5.65 -13.51
N LYS A 56 13.32 5.69 -13.06
CA LYS A 56 12.63 6.94 -12.71
C LYS A 56 13.35 7.68 -11.56
N ALA A 57 13.79 6.96 -10.53
CA ALA A 57 14.56 7.53 -9.43
C ALA A 57 15.92 8.10 -9.88
N MET A 58 16.64 7.39 -10.75
CA MET A 58 17.91 7.86 -11.32
C MET A 58 17.72 9.10 -12.20
N ALA A 59 16.69 9.10 -13.06
CA ALA A 59 16.38 10.24 -13.92
C ALA A 59 16.01 11.51 -13.12
N LEU A 60 15.31 11.35 -11.99
CA LEU A 60 15.03 12.47 -11.08
C LEU A 60 16.30 13.04 -10.47
N ARG A 61 17.24 12.19 -10.03
CA ARG A 61 18.53 12.61 -9.49
C ARG A 61 19.37 13.36 -10.53
N ASP A 62 19.43 12.85 -11.75
CA ASP A 62 20.25 13.44 -12.81
C ASP A 62 19.69 14.80 -13.28
N ASN A 63 18.38 14.98 -13.27
CA ASN A 63 17.74 16.28 -13.55
C ASN A 63 17.96 17.31 -12.43
N GLN A 64 18.04 16.88 -11.16
CA GLN A 64 18.40 17.76 -10.05
C GLN A 64 19.85 18.28 -10.17
N ASN A 65 20.77 17.45 -10.64
CA ASN A 65 22.15 17.86 -10.87
C ASN A 65 22.31 18.84 -12.05
N LYS A 66 21.44 18.79 -13.07
CA LYS A 66 21.47 19.72 -14.22
C LYS A 66 20.90 21.11 -13.93
N THR A 67 20.13 21.29 -12.85
CA THR A 67 19.47 22.57 -12.53
C THR A 67 20.30 23.43 -11.57
N THR A 68 21.49 22.94 -11.17
CA THR A 68 22.39 23.60 -10.20
C THR A 68 23.71 24.08 -10.83
N ASP A 69 23.84 24.01 -12.17
CA ASP A 69 24.93 24.62 -12.95
C ASP A 69 24.45 25.86 -13.71
#